data_AF-A0A5K0ZK00-F1
#
_entry.id   AF-A0A5K0ZK00-F1
#
_cell.length_a   1.000
_cell.length_b   1.000
_cell.length_c   1.000
_cell.angle_alpha   90.00
_cell.angle_beta   90.00
_cell.angle_gamma   90.00
#
_symmetry.space_group_name_H-M   'P 1'
#
loop_
_entity.id
_entity.type
_entity.pdbx_description
1 polymer ?
#
loop_
_entity_poly.entity_id
_entity_poly.type
_entity_poly.pdbx_seq_one_letter_code
_entity_poly.pdbx_strand_id
1 'polypeptide(L)'
;AEKLANKKEVAKVVPDFSVRTATTHTPAFLGLPAGAWVVEGGPDVAGKGVVIGFIDTGIDPTHPSFADDSSSKLYPVPSHFSGICEVTKDFPSGSCNRKLIGARHFAASAISRGIFNATQNHASPFDGDGHGT
;
A
#
# COMPACT_ATOMS: atom_id res chain seq x y z
N ALA A 1 -33.16 3.30 -10.44
CA ALA A 1 -32.38 3.94 -11.52
C ALA A 1 -33.24 4.87 -12.37
N GLU A 2 -34.28 4.39 -13.06
CA GLU A 2 -35.11 5.20 -13.98
C GLU A 2 -35.78 6.44 -13.35
N LYS A 3 -36.37 6.29 -12.15
CA LYS A 3 -36.95 7.43 -11.42
C LYS A 3 -35.92 8.53 -11.10
N LEU A 4 -34.66 8.17 -10.91
CA LEU A 4 -33.57 9.10 -10.63
C LEU A 4 -33.04 9.73 -11.93
N ALA A 5 -32.96 8.95 -13.02
CA ALA A 5 -32.52 9.42 -14.33
C ALA A 5 -33.47 10.45 -14.95
N ASN A 6 -34.77 10.40 -14.63
CA ASN A 6 -35.78 11.32 -15.14
C ASN A 6 -35.84 12.68 -14.41
N LYS A 7 -34.98 12.90 -13.42
CA LYS A 7 -34.93 14.18 -12.71
C LYS A 7 -34.10 15.20 -13.50
N LYS A 8 -34.58 16.44 -13.59
CA LYS A 8 -33.91 17.51 -14.37
C LYS A 8 -32.49 17.81 -13.86
N GLU A 9 -32.24 17.61 -12.58
CA GLU A 9 -30.93 17.81 -11.96
C GLU A 9 -29.93 16.66 -12.21
N VAL A 10 -30.34 15.56 -12.85
CA VAL A 10 -29.50 14.37 -13.07
C VAL A 10 -29.07 14.28 -14.52
N ALA A 11 -27.77 14.43 -14.77
CA ALA A 11 -27.20 14.37 -16.12
C ALA A 11 -27.07 12.94 -16.68
N LYS A 12 -26.73 11.96 -15.82
CA LYS A 12 -26.59 10.55 -16.22
C LYS A 12 -26.71 9.64 -14.99
N VAL A 13 -27.32 8.47 -15.19
CA VAL A 13 -27.26 7.35 -14.23
C VAL A 13 -26.56 6.21 -14.94
N VAL A 14 -25.50 5.68 -14.34
CA VAL A 14 -24.78 4.50 -14.82
C VAL A 14 -24.87 3.40 -13.77
N PRO A 15 -25.05 2.12 -14.18
CA PRO A 15 -24.91 1.00 -13.27
C PRO A 15 -23.54 1.02 -12.62
N ASP A 16 -23.50 0.88 -11.30
CA ASP A 16 -22.26 0.61 -10.60
C ASP A 16 -21.88 -0.86 -10.83
N PHE A 17 -20.62 -1.12 -11.12
CA PHE A 17 -20.11 -2.48 -11.34
C PHE A 17 -18.72 -2.60 -10.74
N SER A 18 -18.44 -3.75 -10.15
CA SER A 18 -17.12 -4.05 -9.61
C SER A 18 -16.08 -4.05 -10.72
N VAL A 19 -15.19 -3.07 -10.68
CA VAL A 19 -13.99 -3.02 -11.51
C VAL A 19 -12.85 -3.72 -10.79
N ARG A 20 -12.02 -4.46 -11.54
CA ARG A 20 -10.74 -4.93 -10.99
C ARG A 20 -9.79 -3.75 -10.87
N THR A 21 -9.09 -3.66 -9.75
CA THR A 21 -8.00 -2.71 -9.56
C THR A 21 -6.93 -2.97 -10.63
N ALA A 22 -6.68 -1.96 -11.47
CA ALA A 22 -5.66 -2.02 -12.50
C ALA A 22 -4.68 -0.87 -12.30
N THR A 23 -3.65 -1.08 -11.48
CA THR A 23 -2.60 -0.07 -11.25
C THR A 23 -1.66 0.11 -12.44
N THR A 24 -1.75 -0.75 -13.46
CA THR A 24 -0.92 -0.69 -14.67
C THR A 24 -1.16 0.55 -15.53
N HIS A 25 -2.32 1.20 -15.41
CA HIS A 25 -2.69 2.35 -16.26
C HIS A 25 -2.99 3.63 -15.45
N THR A 26 -3.18 3.54 -14.14
CA THR A 26 -3.53 4.68 -13.28
C THR A 26 -2.57 5.87 -13.42
N PRO A 27 -1.24 5.70 -13.47
CA PRO A 27 -0.34 6.83 -13.62
C PRO A 27 -0.55 7.60 -14.94
N ALA A 28 -0.77 6.88 -16.04
CA ALA A 28 -1.04 7.47 -17.35
C ALA A 28 -2.40 8.18 -17.36
N PHE A 29 -3.44 7.55 -16.78
CA PHE A 29 -4.76 8.15 -16.63
C PHE A 29 -4.72 9.46 -15.83
N LEU A 30 -3.92 9.50 -14.77
CA LEU A 30 -3.71 10.70 -13.95
C LEU A 30 -2.76 11.72 -14.58
N GLY A 31 -2.18 11.44 -15.74
CA GLY A 31 -1.23 12.32 -16.43
C GLY A 31 0.11 12.49 -15.71
N LEU A 32 0.46 11.62 -14.75
CA LEU A 32 1.69 11.73 -13.97
C LEU A 32 2.97 11.77 -14.81
N PRO A 33 3.12 10.95 -15.88
CA PRO A 33 4.33 10.94 -16.71
C PRO A 33 4.64 12.26 -17.42
N ALA A 34 3.63 13.10 -17.66
CA ALA A 34 3.78 14.43 -18.27
C ALA A 34 3.51 15.57 -17.28
N GLY A 35 3.22 15.24 -16.02
CA GLY A 35 2.81 16.18 -14.97
C GLY A 35 3.77 16.15 -13.79
N ALA A 36 3.23 15.85 -12.61
CA ALA A 36 3.95 15.96 -11.33
C ALA A 36 5.30 15.22 -11.31
N TRP A 37 5.43 14.05 -11.94
CA TRP A 37 6.69 13.32 -11.95
C TRP A 37 7.80 14.05 -12.73
N VAL A 38 7.47 14.82 -13.76
CA VAL A 38 8.47 15.61 -14.51
C VAL A 38 9.08 16.69 -13.62
N VAL A 39 8.25 17.34 -12.80
CA VAL A 39 8.68 18.38 -11.84
C VAL A 39 9.62 17.78 -10.78
N GLU A 40 9.36 16.55 -10.36
CA GLU A 40 10.13 15.84 -9.33
C GLU A 40 11.35 15.07 -9.89
N GLY A 41 11.77 15.35 -11.12
CA GLY A 41 12.98 14.74 -11.72
C GLY A 41 12.76 13.38 -12.38
N GLY A 42 11.50 13.00 -12.62
CA GLY A 42 11.09 11.79 -13.34
C GLY A 42 10.49 10.71 -12.43
N PRO A 43 9.87 9.67 -13.02
CA PRO A 43 9.21 8.58 -12.29
C PRO A 43 10.17 7.80 -11.37
N ASP A 44 11.46 7.79 -11.67
CA ASP A 44 12.47 7.08 -10.88
C ASP A 44 12.90 7.83 -9.61
N VAL A 45 12.62 9.14 -9.55
CA VAL A 45 13.04 10.03 -8.45
C VAL A 45 11.85 10.57 -7.66
N ALA A 46 10.67 10.63 -8.29
CA ALA A 46 9.45 11.11 -7.65
C ALA A 46 9.16 10.36 -6.33
N GLY A 47 9.07 11.11 -5.24
CA GLY A 47 8.84 10.57 -3.89
C GLY A 47 10.11 10.13 -3.13
N LYS A 48 11.31 10.29 -3.71
CA LYS A 48 12.56 10.00 -3.01
C LYS A 48 12.68 10.82 -1.72
N GLY A 49 13.03 10.17 -0.62
CA GLY A 49 13.20 10.80 0.69
C GLY A 49 11.89 10.99 1.47
N VAL A 50 10.74 10.67 0.86
CA VAL A 50 9.44 10.67 1.54
C VAL A 50 9.14 9.27 2.06
N VAL A 51 8.70 9.19 3.32
CA VAL A 51 8.22 7.95 3.93
C VAL A 51 6.69 8.01 4.01
N ILE A 52 6.02 6.99 3.46
CA ILE A 52 4.56 6.88 3.51
C ILE A 52 4.21 5.74 4.46
N GLY A 53 3.40 6.05 5.47
CA GLY A 53 2.87 5.04 6.40
C GLY A 53 1.51 4.54 5.92
N PHE A 54 1.36 3.21 5.85
CA PHE A 54 0.09 2.55 5.59
C PHE A 54 -0.40 1.90 6.89
N ILE A 55 -1.67 2.13 7.23
CA ILE A 55 -2.36 1.49 8.36
C ILE A 55 -3.42 0.59 7.75
N ASP A 56 -3.08 -0.70 7.59
CA ASP A 56 -3.89 -1.67 6.85
C ASP A 56 -3.75 -3.08 7.47
N THR A 57 -4.11 -4.13 6.73
CA THR A 57 -4.10 -5.54 7.17
C THR A 57 -2.70 -6.15 7.32
N GLY A 58 -1.66 -5.45 6.88
CA GLY A 58 -0.27 -5.91 6.93
C GLY A 58 0.44 -5.60 5.61
N ILE A 59 1.52 -6.33 5.34
CA ILE A 59 2.14 -6.36 4.01
C ILE A 59 2.76 -7.73 3.69
N ASP A 60 2.74 -8.15 2.43
CA ASP A 60 3.60 -9.24 1.93
C ASP A 60 5.00 -8.69 1.57
N PRO A 61 6.03 -8.93 2.40
CA PRO A 61 7.37 -8.40 2.16
C PRO A 61 8.06 -9.02 0.94
N THR A 62 7.53 -10.12 0.39
CA THR A 62 8.09 -10.82 -0.76
C THR A 62 7.55 -10.33 -2.10
N HIS A 63 6.53 -9.47 -2.08
CA HIS A 63 5.89 -8.99 -3.29
C HIS A 63 6.84 -8.11 -4.13
N PRO A 64 6.95 -8.31 -5.47
CA PRO A 64 7.92 -7.59 -6.32
C PRO A 64 7.84 -6.06 -6.27
N SER A 65 6.66 -5.49 -5.98
CA SER A 65 6.50 -4.03 -5.81
C SER A 65 7.32 -3.43 -4.66
N PHE A 66 7.79 -4.27 -3.73
CA PHE A 66 8.59 -3.88 -2.57
C PHE A 66 10.06 -4.32 -2.68
N ALA A 67 10.50 -4.84 -3.82
CA ALA A 67 11.89 -5.21 -4.05
C ALA A 67 12.83 -3.98 -4.05
N ASP A 68 14.06 -4.16 -3.58
CA ASP A 68 15.09 -3.12 -3.51
C ASP A 68 16.43 -3.53 -4.17
N ASP A 69 16.37 -4.56 -5.03
CA ASP A 69 17.51 -5.25 -5.65
C ASP A 69 17.99 -4.61 -6.96
N SER A 70 17.25 -3.65 -7.53
CA SER A 70 17.67 -2.99 -8.77
C SER A 70 18.93 -2.15 -8.53
N SER A 71 20.06 -2.58 -9.10
CA SER A 71 21.39 -1.97 -8.97
C SER A 71 21.48 -0.51 -9.41
N SER A 72 20.46 0.02 -10.10
CA SER A 72 20.37 1.41 -10.55
C SER A 72 19.60 2.34 -9.61
N LYS A 73 18.90 1.81 -8.59
CA LYS A 73 18.01 2.61 -7.71
C LYS A 73 18.30 2.32 -6.24
N LEU A 74 19.26 3.03 -5.66
CA LEU A 74 19.39 3.07 -4.21
C LEU A 74 18.28 3.95 -3.62
N TYR A 75 17.38 3.34 -2.86
CA TYR A 75 16.43 4.02 -1.99
C TYR A 75 17.06 4.13 -0.58
N PRO A 76 17.87 5.16 -0.26
CA PRO A 76 18.43 5.27 1.07
C PRO A 76 17.30 5.49 2.08
N VAL A 77 17.34 4.75 3.19
CA VAL A 77 16.47 5.01 4.33
C VAL A 77 16.79 6.43 4.85
N PRO A 78 15.80 7.34 4.95
CA PRO A 78 16.07 8.69 5.44
C PRO A 78 16.65 8.65 6.85
N SER A 79 17.70 9.45 7.11
CA SER A 79 18.43 9.41 8.39
C SER A 79 17.59 9.76 9.61
N HIS A 80 16.49 10.49 9.41
CA HIS A 80 15.53 10.85 10.46
C HIS A 80 14.45 9.78 10.69
N PHE A 81 14.39 8.72 9.87
CA PHE A 81 13.43 7.65 10.05
C PHE A 81 13.80 6.80 11.28
N SER A 82 12.88 6.72 12.23
CA SER A 82 13.06 5.97 13.49
C SER A 82 12.04 4.84 13.66
N GLY A 83 11.42 4.40 12.56
CA GLY A 83 10.49 3.28 12.58
C GLY A 83 11.22 1.95 12.86
N ILE A 84 10.43 0.94 13.24
CA ILE A 84 10.93 -0.39 13.58
C ILE A 84 10.44 -1.38 12.54
N CYS A 85 11.31 -2.31 12.17
CA CYS A 85 10.91 -3.55 11.52
C CYS A 85 10.74 -4.62 12.59
N GLU A 86 9.50 -4.90 12.94
CA GLU A 86 9.18 -5.92 13.93
C GLU A 86 9.50 -7.31 13.38
N VAL A 87 10.11 -8.17 14.21
CA VAL A 87 10.44 -9.55 13.84
C VAL A 87 9.52 -10.50 14.58
N THR A 88 8.77 -11.29 13.82
CA THR A 88 7.88 -12.34 14.31
C THR A 88 8.18 -13.66 13.60
N LYS A 89 7.44 -14.72 13.94
CA LYS A 89 7.59 -16.04 13.32
C LYS A 89 7.32 -16.03 11.80
N ASP A 90 6.33 -15.26 11.40
CA ASP A 90 5.78 -15.11 10.05
C ASP A 90 6.27 -13.83 9.34
N PHE A 91 7.02 -12.98 10.04
CA PHE A 91 7.71 -11.82 9.50
C PHE A 91 9.18 -11.83 10.00
N PRO A 92 10.02 -12.72 9.47
CA PRO A 92 11.38 -12.94 9.99
C PRO A 92 12.31 -11.76 9.72
N SER A 93 13.48 -11.78 10.37
CA SER A 93 14.57 -10.83 10.08
C SER A 93 14.92 -10.85 8.59
N GLY A 94 15.04 -9.66 7.99
CA GLY A 94 15.24 -9.48 6.54
C GLY A 94 13.96 -9.25 5.74
N SER A 95 12.78 -9.29 6.37
CA SER A 95 11.52 -8.94 5.69
C SER A 95 11.41 -7.45 5.34
N CYS A 96 12.00 -6.57 6.13
CA CYS A 96 12.22 -5.18 5.73
C CYS A 96 13.53 -5.04 4.94
N ASN A 97 13.53 -4.09 4.02
CA ASN A 97 14.64 -3.78 3.14
C ASN A 97 14.74 -2.25 2.95
N ARG A 98 15.37 -1.78 1.88
CA ARG A 98 15.49 -0.33 1.61
C ARG A 98 14.22 0.32 1.03
N LYS A 99 13.23 -0.48 0.62
CA LYS A 99 11.93 -0.02 0.12
C LYS A 99 10.84 -0.11 1.20
N LEU A 100 10.68 -1.28 1.81
CA LEU A 100 9.88 -1.51 3.00
C LEU A 100 10.77 -1.31 4.23
N ILE A 101 10.80 -0.09 4.76
CA ILE A 101 11.79 0.32 5.78
C ILE A 101 11.32 0.11 7.22
N GLY A 102 10.03 -0.15 7.44
CA GLY A 102 9.47 -0.43 8.75
C GLY A 102 8.13 -1.14 8.63
N ALA A 103 7.84 -2.00 9.60
CA ALA A 103 6.66 -2.85 9.64
C ALA A 103 6.32 -3.15 11.09
N ARG A 104 5.06 -2.90 11.49
CA ARG A 104 4.57 -3.12 12.85
C ARG A 104 3.13 -3.59 12.80
N HIS A 105 2.71 -4.26 13.86
CA HIS A 105 1.32 -4.68 14.02
C HIS A 105 0.73 -4.26 15.37
N PHE A 106 -0.60 -4.22 15.44
CA PHE A 106 -1.34 -3.75 16.61
C PHE A 106 -2.56 -4.65 16.89
N ALA A 107 -2.33 -5.93 17.21
CA ALA A 107 -3.40 -6.91 17.44
C ALA A 107 -3.86 -7.04 18.91
N ALA A 108 -3.12 -6.46 19.87
CA ALA A 108 -3.32 -6.70 21.30
C ALA A 108 -4.76 -6.47 21.80
N SER A 109 -5.42 -5.39 21.35
CA SER A 109 -6.80 -5.10 21.74
C SER A 109 -7.78 -6.16 21.23
N ALA A 110 -7.67 -6.56 19.96
CA ALA A 110 -8.52 -7.58 19.36
C ALA A 110 -8.34 -8.95 20.06
N ILE A 111 -7.10 -9.29 20.41
CA ILE A 111 -6.77 -10.51 21.17
C ILE A 111 -7.42 -10.45 22.56
N SER A 112 -7.20 -9.37 23.31
CA SER A 112 -7.75 -9.23 24.68
C SER A 112 -9.28 -9.27 24.73
N ARG A 113 -9.94 -8.81 23.67
CA ARG A 113 -11.40 -8.81 23.52
C ARG A 113 -11.97 -10.13 22.97
N GLY A 114 -11.12 -11.10 22.62
CA GLY A 114 -11.54 -12.38 22.06
C GLY A 114 -12.15 -12.29 20.65
N ILE A 115 -11.90 -11.20 19.92
CA ILE A 115 -12.41 -10.99 18.55
C ILE A 115 -11.34 -11.24 17.48
N PHE A 116 -10.10 -11.48 17.88
CA PHE A 116 -9.01 -11.81 16.96
C PHE A 116 -9.16 -13.23 16.43
N ASN A 117 -9.40 -13.37 15.12
CA ASN A 117 -9.47 -14.67 14.46
C ASN A 117 -8.08 -15.07 13.95
N ALA A 118 -7.35 -15.88 14.72
CA ALA A 118 -6.00 -16.35 14.38
C ALA A 118 -5.95 -17.35 13.20
N THR A 119 -7.10 -17.79 12.67
CA THR A 119 -7.15 -18.61 11.44
C THR A 119 -7.15 -17.78 10.16
N GLN A 120 -7.44 -16.48 10.27
CA GLN A 120 -7.51 -15.54 9.15
C GLN A 120 -6.52 -14.38 9.31
N ASN A 121 -6.21 -14.00 10.55
CA ASN A 121 -5.36 -12.85 10.85
C ASN A 121 -4.05 -13.30 11.47
N HIS A 122 -3.05 -12.47 11.27
CA HIS A 122 -1.70 -12.65 11.79
C HIS A 122 -1.44 -11.62 12.89
N ALA A 123 -0.93 -12.09 14.03
CA ALA A 123 -0.43 -11.20 15.09
C ALA A 123 1.02 -10.82 14.76
N SER A 124 1.18 -10.22 13.58
CA SER A 124 2.45 -9.83 12.99
C SER A 124 2.21 -8.79 11.89
N PRO A 125 3.28 -8.17 11.35
CA PRO A 125 3.14 -7.28 10.20
C PRO A 125 2.77 -7.97 8.88
N PHE A 126 2.78 -9.31 8.82
CA PHE A 126 2.48 -10.06 7.60
C PHE A 126 1.01 -9.94 7.20
N ASP A 127 0.76 -9.73 5.91
CA ASP A 127 -0.59 -9.68 5.35
C ASP A 127 -1.12 -11.07 4.96
N GLY A 128 -2.12 -11.54 5.69
CA GLY A 128 -2.86 -12.77 5.34
C GLY A 128 -4.13 -12.52 4.51
N ASP A 129 -4.57 -11.27 4.39
CA ASP A 129 -5.81 -10.89 3.69
C ASP A 129 -5.53 -10.48 2.24
N GLY A 130 -4.49 -9.65 2.04
CA GLY A 130 -4.05 -9.15 0.76
C GLY A 130 -4.45 -7.70 0.47
N HIS A 131 -5.35 -7.10 1.25
CA HIS A 131 -5.76 -5.70 1.05
C HIS A 131 -4.61 -4.70 1.28
N GLY A 132 -3.70 -4.99 2.20
CA GLY A 132 -2.56 -4.13 2.51
C GLY A 132 -1.42 -4.17 1.48
N THR A 133 -1.36 -5.22 0.66
CA THR A 133 -0.30 -5.50 -0.33
C THR A 133 -0.63 -4.98 -1.73
#